data_AF-A0A2M8PJL0-F1
#
_entry.id   AF-A0A2M8PJL0-F1
#
_cell.length_a   1.000
_cell.length_b   1.000
_cell.length_c   1.000
_cell.angle_alpha   90.00
_cell.angle_beta   90.00
_cell.angle_gamma   90.00
#
_symmetry.space_group_name_H-M   'P 1'
#
loop_
_entity.id
_entity.type
_entity.pdbx_description
1 polymer ?
#
loop_
_entity_poly.entity_id
_entity_poly.type
_entity_poly.pdbx_seq_one_letter_code
_entity_poly.pdbx_strand_id
1 'polypeptide(L)'
;DAALEKGANVIGIIPEHIQEREVEHRELTELHIVDSMHKRKQMMVDRSQAFVILPGGLGTLDEFFELMTWKQLGLHDKPIVVVNLNGYWTKLLECIDNIANVGFMRQEDKGLFVVV
;
A
#
# COMPACT_ATOMS: atom_id res chain seq x y z
N ASP A 1 8.10 -4.03 -14.85
CA ASP A 1 8.02 -4.41 -16.27
C ASP A 1 6.91 -3.69 -17.02
N ALA A 2 5.63 -4.06 -16.86
CA ALA A 2 4.54 -3.46 -17.64
C ALA A 2 4.51 -1.92 -17.66
N ALA A 3 4.83 -1.26 -16.55
CA ALA A 3 4.94 0.21 -16.50
C ALA A 3 6.13 0.74 -17.33
N LEU A 4 7.32 0.14 -17.18
CA LEU A 4 8.52 0.47 -17.94
C LEU A 4 8.33 0.22 -19.44
N GLU A 5 7.73 -0.91 -19.81
CA GLU A 5 7.41 -1.26 -21.21
C GLU A 5 6.46 -0.24 -21.87
N LYS A 6 5.64 0.44 -21.06
CA LYS A 6 4.76 1.54 -21.50
C LYS A 6 5.43 2.91 -21.42
N GLY A 7 6.72 2.97 -21.13
CA GLY A 7 7.51 4.20 -21.05
C GLY A 7 7.29 5.01 -19.77
N ALA A 8 6.67 4.42 -18.73
CA ALA A 8 6.50 5.10 -17.45
C ALA A 8 7.78 5.00 -16.61
N ASN A 9 8.03 6.03 -15.80
CA ASN A 9 9.09 6.00 -14.80
C ASN A 9 8.68 5.12 -13.62
N VAL A 10 9.59 4.25 -13.16
CA VAL A 10 9.36 3.37 -12.00
C VAL A 10 10.43 3.61 -10.95
N ILE A 11 9.98 3.97 -9.75
CA ILE A 11 10.83 4.20 -8.59
C ILE A 11 10.65 3.01 -7.64
N GLY A 12 11.73 2.26 -7.38
CA GLY A 12 11.76 1.21 -6.37
C GLY A 12 12.24 1.75 -5.03
N ILE A 13 11.66 1.28 -3.93
CA ILE A 13 12.12 1.56 -2.56
C ILE A 13 12.18 0.24 -1.81
N ILE A 14 13.39 -0.19 -1.45
CA ILE A 14 13.66 -1.49 -0.85
C ILE A 14 14.58 -1.35 0.36
N PRO A 15 14.38 -2.11 1.44
CA PRO A 15 15.32 -2.12 2.54
C PRO A 15 16.51 -3.05 2.25
N GLU A 16 17.70 -2.70 2.77
CA GLU A 16 18.97 -3.42 2.53
C GLU A 16 18.84 -4.95 2.74
N HIS A 17 18.24 -5.37 3.85
CA HIS A 17 18.09 -6.78 4.21
C HIS A 17 17.16 -7.60 3.29
N ILE A 18 16.33 -6.95 2.47
CA ILE A 18 15.49 -7.62 1.46
C ILE A 18 16.22 -7.66 0.12
N GLN A 19 16.96 -6.61 -0.24
CA GLN A 19 17.72 -6.57 -1.49
C GLN A 19 18.71 -7.74 -1.60
N GLU A 20 19.34 -8.15 -0.50
CA GLU A 20 20.26 -9.29 -0.48
C GLU A 20 19.56 -10.64 -0.79
N ARG A 21 18.24 -10.70 -0.67
CA ARG A 21 17.43 -11.91 -0.84
C ARG A 21 16.60 -11.92 -2.13
N GLU A 22 16.39 -10.77 -2.75
CA GLU A 22 15.60 -10.62 -3.98
C GLU A 22 16.48 -10.46 -5.21
N VAL A 23 15.96 -10.89 -6.36
CA VAL A 23 16.61 -10.63 -7.66
C VAL A 23 16.45 -9.15 -7.94
N GLU A 24 17.57 -8.42 -7.90
CA GLU A 24 17.63 -6.99 -8.18
C GLU A 24 16.95 -6.67 -9.53
N HIS A 25 15.90 -5.84 -9.49
CA HIS A 25 15.26 -5.35 -10.70
C HIS A 25 16.10 -4.21 -11.27
N ARG A 26 17.00 -4.56 -12.21
CA ARG A 26 18.04 -3.65 -12.73
C ARG A 26 17.55 -2.61 -13.74
N GLU A 27 16.29 -2.68 -14.15
CA GLU A 27 15.73 -1.81 -15.19
C GLU A 27 14.83 -0.69 -14.64
N LEU A 28 14.82 -0.50 -13.31
CA LEU A 28 14.10 0.59 -12.68
C LEU A 28 14.69 1.97 -13.06
N THR A 29 13.84 2.98 -13.12
CA THR A 29 14.25 4.37 -13.39
C THR A 29 15.03 4.95 -12.21
N GLU A 30 14.63 4.61 -10.99
CA GLU A 30 15.29 4.98 -9.74
C GLU A 30 15.12 3.85 -8.73
N LEU A 31 16.15 3.58 -7.94
CA LEU A 31 16.09 2.61 -6.84
C LEU A 31 16.65 3.23 -5.57
N HIS A 32 15.83 3.27 -4.52
CA HIS A 32 16.23 3.67 -3.19
C HIS A 32 16.42 2.47 -2.30
N ILE A 33 17.63 2.33 -1.78
CA ILE A 33 17.96 1.36 -0.76
C ILE A 33 17.92 2.09 0.58
N VAL A 34 17.17 1.55 1.54
CA VAL A 34 16.98 2.16 2.88
C VAL A 34 17.35 1.19 3.99
N ASP A 35 17.70 1.74 5.15
CA ASP A 35 18.17 0.93 6.29
C ASP A 35 17.07 0.20 7.08
N SER A 36 15.78 0.48 6.80
CA SER A 36 14.68 -0.05 7.60
C SER A 36 13.34 -0.07 6.87
N MET A 37 12.45 -0.97 7.31
CA MET A 37 11.07 -1.04 6.82
C MET A 37 10.28 0.26 7.07
N HIS A 38 10.51 0.92 8.20
CA HIS A 38 9.83 2.18 8.53
C HIS A 38 10.19 3.29 7.53
N LYS A 39 11.48 3.46 7.22
CA LYS A 39 11.91 4.43 6.20
C LYS A 39 11.40 4.07 4.81
N ARG A 40 11.34 2.77 4.49
CA ARG A 40 10.76 2.30 3.22
C ARG A 40 9.31 2.78 3.08
N LYS A 41 8.47 2.49 4.07
CA LYS A 41 7.05 2.85 4.06
C LYS A 41 6.84 4.37 4.10
N GLN A 42 7.60 5.09 4.93
CA GLN A 42 7.56 6.56 4.96
C GLN A 42 7.90 7.17 3.59
N MET A 43 9.00 6.74 2.96
CA MET A 43 9.41 7.27 1.66
C MET A 43 8.40 6.93 0.56
N MET A 44 7.81 5.72 0.59
CA MET A 44 6.71 5.36 -0.32
C MET A 44 5.53 6.32 -0.16
N VAL A 45 5.15 6.65 1.08
CA VAL A 45 4.07 7.61 1.33
C VAL A 45 4.46 8.99 0.83
N ASP A 46 5.63 9.50 1.18
CA ASP A 46 6.07 10.86 0.83
C ASP A 46 6.13 11.08 -0.68
N ARG A 47 6.61 10.08 -1.44
CA ARG A 47 6.76 10.15 -2.89
C ARG A 47 5.49 9.84 -3.69
N SER A 48 4.44 9.32 -3.05
CA SER A 48 3.19 8.96 -3.73
C SER A 48 2.13 10.07 -3.64
N GLN A 49 1.25 10.14 -4.63
CA GLN A 49 0.06 10.99 -4.62
C GLN A 49 -1.23 10.19 -4.39
N ALA A 50 -1.21 8.89 -4.64
CA ALA A 50 -2.29 7.95 -4.38
C ALA A 50 -1.71 6.54 -4.18
N PHE A 51 -2.52 5.64 -3.62
CA PHE A 51 -2.14 4.25 -3.36
C PHE A 51 -3.12 3.29 -4.03
N VAL A 52 -2.59 2.20 -4.60
CA VAL A 52 -3.37 1.13 -5.21
C VAL A 52 -3.02 -0.19 -4.54
N ILE A 53 -4.00 -0.81 -3.92
CA ILE A 53 -3.86 -2.08 -3.20
C ILE A 53 -4.33 -3.21 -4.13
N LEU A 54 -3.36 -3.92 -4.70
CA LEU A 54 -3.58 -5.10 -5.52
C LEU A 54 -3.65 -6.37 -4.66
N PRO A 55 -4.13 -7.52 -5.20
CA PRO A 55 -4.07 -8.80 -4.49
C PRO A 55 -2.68 -9.11 -3.94
N GLY A 56 -2.60 -9.50 -2.68
CA GLY A 56 -1.34 -9.71 -1.97
C GLY A 56 -1.51 -10.35 -0.60
N GLY A 57 -0.40 -10.60 0.09
CA GLY A 57 -0.37 -11.28 1.38
C GLY A 57 -0.24 -10.33 2.58
N LEU A 58 0.39 -10.82 3.64
CA LEU A 58 0.58 -10.08 4.90
C LEU A 58 1.35 -8.77 4.73
N GLY A 59 2.36 -8.72 3.86
CA GLY A 59 3.11 -7.48 3.59
C GLY A 59 2.23 -6.39 2.97
N THR A 60 1.35 -6.77 2.03
CA THR A 60 0.37 -5.85 1.44
C THR A 60 -0.65 -5.37 2.47
N LEU A 61 -1.07 -6.25 3.38
CA LEU A 61 -1.98 -5.87 4.46
C LEU A 61 -1.32 -4.92 5.47
N ASP A 62 -0.05 -5.15 5.84
CA ASP A 62 0.71 -4.24 6.71
C ASP A 62 0.74 -2.83 6.12
N GLU A 63 1.11 -2.71 4.84
CA GLU A 63 1.15 -1.44 4.14
C GLU A 63 -0.26 -0.81 4.03
N PHE A 64 -1.29 -1.59 3.71
CA PHE A 64 -2.66 -1.09 3.60
C PHE A 64 -3.21 -0.53 4.92
N PHE A 65 -3.07 -1.27 6.03
CA PHE A 65 -3.56 -0.80 7.33
C PHE A 65 -2.77 0.39 7.85
N GLU A 66 -1.47 0.48 7.58
CA GLU A 66 -0.67 1.65 7.92
C GLU A 66 -1.14 2.91 7.17
N LEU A 67 -1.42 2.79 5.85
CA LEU A 67 -1.98 3.89 5.07
C LEU A 67 -3.35 4.34 5.62
N MET A 68 -4.23 3.40 5.98
CA MET A 68 -5.53 3.77 6.56
C MET A 68 -5.38 4.48 7.89
N THR A 69 -4.53 3.97 8.79
CA THR A 69 -4.33 4.57 10.11
C THR A 69 -3.68 5.94 10.03
N TRP A 70 -2.71 6.14 9.13
CA TRP A 70 -2.08 7.46 8.92
C TRP A 70 -3.07 8.47 8.37
N LYS A 71 -3.94 8.05 7.44
CA LYS A 71 -5.03 8.87 6.94
C LYS A 71 -6.04 9.24 8.04
N GLN A 72 -6.43 8.26 8.85
CA GLN A 72 -7.34 8.45 9.99
C GLN A 72 -6.77 9.45 11.01
N LEU A 73 -5.46 9.43 11.23
CA LEU A 73 -4.74 10.36 12.12
C LEU A 73 -4.47 11.73 11.48
N GLY A 74 -4.84 11.94 10.22
CA GLY A 74 -4.62 13.20 9.50
C GLY A 74 -3.17 13.43 9.07
N LEU A 75 -2.33 12.38 9.00
CA LEU A 75 -0.94 12.48 8.54
C LEU A 75 -0.83 12.60 7.02
N HIS A 76 -1.87 12.19 6.29
CA HIS A 76 -2.06 12.48 4.87
C HIS A 76 -3.55 12.42 4.50
N ASP A 77 -3.91 12.93 3.32
CA ASP A 77 -5.26 12.90 2.75
C ASP A 77 -5.35 12.12 1.42
N LYS A 78 -4.22 11.58 0.95
CA LYS A 78 -4.04 10.89 -0.33
C LYS A 78 -5.09 9.78 -0.58
N PRO A 79 -5.57 9.60 -1.83
CA PRO A 79 -6.51 8.54 -2.18
C PRO A 79 -5.92 7.13 -1.98
N ILE A 80 -6.72 6.21 -1.47
CA ILE A 80 -6.40 4.78 -1.34
C ILE A 80 -7.45 4.01 -2.14
N VAL A 81 -7.00 3.23 -3.12
CA VAL A 81 -7.86 2.44 -4.02
C VAL A 81 -7.57 0.96 -3.79
N VAL A 82 -8.57 0.19 -3.39
CA VAL A 82 -8.49 -1.26 -3.22
C VAL A 82 -9.08 -1.93 -4.45
N VAL A 83 -8.26 -2.69 -5.18
CA VAL A 83 -8.69 -3.39 -6.39
C VAL A 83 -9.19 -4.78 -6.02
N ASN A 84 -10.50 -4.95 -5.93
CA ASN A 84 -11.14 -6.21 -5.52
C ASN A 84 -11.29 -7.19 -6.71
N LEU A 85 -10.17 -7.47 -7.37
CA LEU A 85 -10.12 -8.32 -8.56
C LEU A 85 -10.69 -9.71 -8.26
N ASN A 86 -11.75 -10.10 -8.98
CA ASN A 86 -12.45 -11.38 -8.82
C ASN A 86 -12.89 -11.66 -7.37
N GLY A 87 -13.14 -10.63 -6.57
CA GLY A 87 -13.55 -10.77 -5.17
C GLY A 87 -12.43 -11.17 -4.22
N TYR A 88 -11.15 -11.02 -4.60
CA TYR A 88 -10.00 -11.39 -3.78
C TYR A 88 -10.04 -10.78 -2.37
N TRP A 89 -10.39 -9.50 -2.25
CA TRP A 89 -10.44 -8.76 -0.99
C TRP A 89 -11.79 -8.81 -0.29
N THR A 90 -12.81 -9.47 -0.85
CA THR A 90 -14.17 -9.48 -0.29
C THR A 90 -14.20 -9.89 1.19
N LYS A 91 -13.42 -10.90 1.59
CA LYS A 91 -13.38 -11.34 3.00
C LYS A 91 -12.67 -10.36 3.93
N LEU A 92 -11.69 -9.63 3.44
CA LEU A 92 -11.07 -8.55 4.19
C LEU A 92 -12.05 -7.39 4.38
N LEU A 93 -12.77 -7.01 3.32
CA LEU A 93 -13.76 -5.93 3.36
C LEU A 93 -14.90 -6.26 4.32
N GLU A 94 -15.44 -7.49 4.28
CA GLU A 94 -16.42 -7.98 5.26
C GLU A 94 -15.89 -7.90 6.70
N CYS A 95 -14.61 -8.20 6.92
CA CYS A 95 -13.96 -8.08 8.23
C CYS A 95 -13.90 -6.63 8.70
N ILE A 96 -13.44 -5.70 7.85
CA ILE A 96 -13.38 -4.27 8.14
C ILE A 96 -14.78 -3.72 8.46
N ASP A 97 -15.79 -4.13 7.69
CA ASP A 97 -17.18 -3.79 7.97
C ASP A 97 -17.63 -4.26 9.34
N ASN A 98 -17.32 -5.51 9.69
CA ASN A 98 -17.65 -6.06 11.00
C ASN A 98 -16.95 -5.29 12.14
N ILE A 99 -15.67 -4.95 11.99
CA ILE A 99 -14.92 -4.15 12.98
C ILE A 99 -15.63 -2.83 13.28
N ALA A 100 -16.13 -2.14 12.25
CA ALA A 100 -16.92 -0.94 12.45
C ALA A 100 -18.29 -1.20 13.08
N ASN A 101 -18.96 -2.29 12.67
CA ASN A 101 -20.30 -2.63 13.17
C ASN A 101 -20.29 -3.02 14.66
N VAL A 102 -19.22 -3.65 15.13
CA VAL A 102 -19.04 -3.99 16.55
C VAL A 102 -18.36 -2.87 17.37
N GLY A 103 -18.12 -1.70 16.76
CA GLY A 103 -17.70 -0.48 17.47
C GLY A 103 -16.20 -0.29 17.67
N PHE A 104 -15.34 -1.06 17.00
CA PHE A 104 -13.88 -0.93 17.07
C PHE A 104 -13.28 -0.02 15.98
N MET A 105 -14.10 0.42 15.01
CA MET A 105 -13.75 1.42 14.00
C MET A 105 -14.94 2.36 13.81
N ARG A 106 -14.70 3.64 13.52
CA ARG A 106 -15.82 4.56 13.28
C ARG A 106 -16.45 4.24 11.93
N GLN A 107 -17.77 4.42 11.80
CA GLN A 107 -18.46 4.16 10.53
C GLN A 107 -17.96 5.07 9.40
N GLU A 108 -17.56 6.30 9.73
CA GLU A 108 -16.94 7.26 8.81
C GLU A 108 -15.58 6.78 8.25
N ASP A 109 -14.83 5.96 9.01
CA ASP A 109 -13.53 5.45 8.58
C ASP A 109 -13.66 4.43 7.43
N LYS A 110 -14.86 3.90 7.16
CA LYS A 110 -15.13 3.11 5.95
C LYS A 110 -14.90 3.90 4.66
N GLY A 111 -14.93 5.23 4.73
CA GLY A 111 -14.64 6.13 3.61
C GLY A 111 -13.15 6.44 3.41
N LEU A 112 -12.24 5.86 4.20
CA LEU A 112 -10.79 6.13 4.07
C LEU A 112 -10.21 5.62 2.75
N PHE A 113 -10.82 4.60 2.15
CA PHE A 113 -10.46 4.02 0.87
C PHE A 113 -11.70 3.82 -0.02
N VAL A 114 -11.47 3.63 -1.32
CA VAL A 114 -12.50 3.24 -2.29
C VAL A 114 -12.19 1.85 -2.83
N VAL A 115 -13.23 1.11 -3.19
CA VAL A 115 -13.10 -0.24 -3.77
C VAL A 115 -13.49 -0.18 -5.25
N VAL A 116 -12.67 -0.80 -6.10
CA VAL A 116 -12.92 -0.94 -7.55
C VAL A 116 -12.82 -2.39 -8.01
#